data_AF-A0A453IJY9-F1
#
_entry.id   AF-A0A453IJY9-F1
#
_cell.length_a   1.000
_cell.length_b   1.000
_cell.length_c   1.000
_cell.angle_alpha   90.00
_cell.angle_beta   90.00
_cell.angle_gamma   90.00
#
_symmetry.space_group_name_H-M   'P 1'
#
loop_
_entity.id
_entity.type
_entity.pdbx_description
1 polymer ?
#
loop_
_entity_poly.entity_id
_entity_poly.type
_entity_poly.pdbx_seq_one_letter_code
_entity_poly.pdbx_strand_id
1 'polypeptide(L)'
;MLDLVQVFVETLNRCFKNVCELDIVFNFNKLHTVLDEMILGGQVIETSSEQIMKSVEEIARLEKQSSTTSLIPKSISERFSR
;
A
#
# COMPACT_ATOMS: atom_id res chain seq x y z
N MET A 1 8.16 -22.97 -2.42
CA MET A 1 6.81 -22.49 -2.03
C MET A 1 6.72 -22.24 -0.54
N LEU A 2 7.10 -23.19 0.33
CA LEU A 2 7.11 -22.95 1.77
C LEU A 2 8.04 -21.80 2.18
N ASP A 3 9.20 -21.66 1.52
CA ASP A 3 10.13 -20.55 1.78
C ASP A 3 9.52 -19.19 1.43
N LEU A 4 8.73 -19.13 0.34
CA LEU A 4 8.04 -17.91 -0.05
C LEU A 4 6.95 -17.54 0.97
N VAL A 5 6.20 -18.52 1.47
CA VAL A 5 5.22 -18.31 2.53
C VAL A 5 5.92 -17.81 3.80
N GLN A 6 7.10 -18.34 4.13
CA GLN A 6 7.85 -17.90 5.28
C GLN A 6 8.35 -16.45 5.13
N VAL A 7 8.90 -16.10 3.97
CA VAL A 7 9.30 -14.71 3.66
C VAL A 7 8.09 -13.77 3.69
N PHE A 8 6.93 -14.21 3.21
CA PHE A 8 5.70 -13.42 3.26
C PHE A 8 5.27 -13.15 4.71
N VAL A 9 5.20 -14.18 5.55
CA VAL A 9 4.82 -14.03 6.97
C VAL A 9 5.83 -13.16 7.73
N GLU A 10 7.14 -13.32 7.47
CA GLU A 10 8.16 -12.48 8.08
C GLU A 10 8.03 -11.01 7.65
N THR A 11 7.76 -10.76 6.37
CA THR A 11 7.54 -9.42 5.84
C THR A 11 6.31 -8.77 6.47
N LEU A 12 5.22 -9.51 6.62
CA LEU A 12 4.02 -9.01 7.31
C LEU A 12 4.30 -8.70 8.78
N ASN A 13 5.05 -9.55 9.47
CA ASN A 13 5.41 -9.30 10.85
C ASN A 13 6.21 -7.99 11.02
N ARG A 14 7.11 -7.68 10.08
CA ARG A 14 7.85 -6.40 10.04
C ARG A 14 6.93 -5.21 9.70
N CYS A 15 6.05 -5.37 8.70
CA CYS A 15 5.10 -4.34 8.26
C CYS A 15 4.11 -3.90 9.34
N PHE A 16 3.70 -4.81 10.23
CA PHE A 16 2.70 -4.56 11.28
C PHE A 16 3.29 -4.46 12.70
N LYS A 17 4.60 -4.69 12.87
CA LYS A 17 5.31 -4.62 14.17
C LYS A 17 4.70 -5.56 15.23
N ASN A 18 4.84 -6.87 15.01
CA ASN A 18 4.17 -7.96 15.76
C ASN A 18 2.73 -8.16 15.29
N VAL A 19 2.59 -8.70 14.08
CA VAL A 19 1.30 -8.91 13.44
C VAL A 19 0.43 -9.90 14.21
N CYS A 20 -0.86 -9.59 14.34
CA CYS A 20 -1.89 -10.55 14.73
C CYS A 20 -2.94 -10.71 13.62
N GLU A 21 -3.77 -11.75 13.72
CA GLU A 21 -4.84 -12.04 12.76
C GLU A 21 -5.80 -10.85 12.56
N LEU A 22 -6.04 -10.09 13.62
CA LEU A 22 -6.93 -8.94 13.59
C LEU A 22 -6.35 -7.79 12.76
N ASP A 23 -5.03 -7.59 12.78
CA ASP A 23 -4.35 -6.60 11.94
C ASP A 23 -4.54 -6.90 10.46
N ILE A 24 -4.48 -8.18 10.09
CA ILE A 24 -4.67 -8.65 8.72
C ILE A 24 -6.11 -8.41 8.27
N VAL A 25 -7.09 -8.75 9.11
CA VAL A 25 -8.51 -8.56 8.79
C VAL A 25 -8.86 -7.07 8.61
N PHE A 26 -8.34 -6.19 9.47
CA PHE A 26 -8.63 -4.76 9.38
C PHE A 26 -7.81 -4.01 8.32
N ASN A 27 -6.61 -4.50 7.97
CA ASN A 27 -5.71 -3.84 7.02
C ASN A 27 -5.48 -4.68 5.76
N PHE A 28 -6.54 -5.32 5.25
CA PHE A 28 -6.47 -6.22 4.11
C PHE A 28 -5.92 -5.55 2.83
N ASN A 29 -6.16 -4.24 2.63
CA ASN A 29 -5.58 -3.50 1.51
C ASN A 29 -4.04 -3.47 1.58
N LYS A 30 -3.48 -3.23 2.77
CA LYS A 30 -2.03 -3.21 2.98
C LYS A 30 -1.41 -4.59 2.79
N LEU A 31 -2.11 -5.66 3.22
CA LEU A 31 -1.71 -7.05 2.94
C LEU A 31 -1.62 -7.30 1.43
N HIS A 32 -2.61 -6.87 0.66
CA HIS A 32 -2.62 -7.01 -0.78
C HIS A 32 -1.47 -6.27 -1.44
N THR A 33 -1.20 -5.02 -1.04
CA THR A 33 -0.05 -4.28 -1.55
C THR A 33 1.25 -5.03 -1.30
N VAL A 34 1.44 -5.61 -0.10
CA VAL A 34 2.64 -6.42 0.19
C VAL A 34 2.71 -7.64 -0.73
N LEU A 35 1.59 -8.33 -0.98
CA LEU A 35 1.55 -9.51 -1.84
C LEU A 35 1.84 -9.17 -3.31
N ASP A 36 1.29 -8.06 -3.80
CA ASP A 36 1.47 -7.60 -5.18
C ASP A 36 2.92 -7.18 -5.45
N GLU A 37 3.61 -6.61 -4.45
CA GLU A 37 5.05 -6.34 -4.53
C GLU A 37 5.90 -7.63 -4.54
N MET A 38 5.40 -8.73 -3.97
CA MET A 38 6.12 -10.01 -3.94
C MET A 38 5.89 -10.86 -5.20
N ILE A 39 4.66 -10.87 -5.72
CA ILE A 39 4.23 -11.79 -6.78
C ILE A 39 3.44 -11.02 -7.85
N LEU A 40 3.88 -11.13 -9.10
CA LEU A 40 3.17 -10.59 -10.25
C LEU A 40 3.01 -11.65 -11.33
N GLY A 41 1.78 -11.86 -11.80
CA GLY A 41 1.49 -12.84 -12.85
C GLY A 41 1.83 -14.29 -12.48
N GLY A 42 1.84 -14.61 -11.18
CA GLY A 42 2.24 -15.92 -10.66
C GLY A 42 3.75 -16.13 -10.52
N GLN A 43 4.56 -15.11 -10.84
CA GLN A 43 6.01 -15.13 -10.69
C GLN A 43 6.44 -14.30 -9.48
N VAL A 44 7.42 -14.79 -8.72
CA VAL A 44 8.04 -14.03 -7.63
C VAL A 44 8.96 -12.97 -8.22
N ILE A 45 8.73 -11.71 -7.86
CA ILE A 45 9.49 -10.56 -8.36
C ILE A 45 10.39 -9.93 -7.30
N GLU A 46 9.99 -9.98 -6.03
CA GLU A 46 10.75 -9.42 -4.92
C GLU A 46 10.65 -10.33 -3.69
N THR A 47 11.75 -10.43 -2.96
CA THR A 47 11.87 -11.24 -1.73
C THR A 47 12.51 -10.47 -0.59
N SER A 48 13.12 -9.31 -0.86
CA SER A 48 13.67 -8.43 0.15
C SER A 48 12.57 -7.68 0.88
N SER A 49 12.31 -8.07 2.14
CA SER A 49 11.36 -7.39 3.02
C SER A 49 11.63 -5.88 3.14
N GLU A 50 12.89 -5.44 3.05
CA GLU A 50 13.27 -4.03 3.11
C GLU A 50 12.80 -3.25 1.87
N GLN A 51 12.96 -3.84 0.67
CA GLN A 51 12.48 -3.22 -0.57
C GLN A 51 10.95 -3.20 -0.62
N ILE A 52 10.31 -4.31 -0.24
CA ILE A 52 8.85 -4.42 -0.18
C ILE A 52 8.27 -3.36 0.77
N MET A 53 8.84 -3.21 1.97
CA MET A 53 8.39 -2.18 2.92
C MET A 53 8.54 -0.77 2.36
N LYS A 54 9.65 -0.48 1.69
CA LYS A 54 9.89 0.82 1.06
C LYS A 54 8.86 1.12 -0.03
N SER A 55 8.58 0.17 -0.92
CA SER A 55 7.54 0.30 -1.95
C SER A 55 6.17 0.55 -1.33
N VAL A 56 5.79 -0.24 -0.32
CA VAL A 56 4.49 -0.12 0.37
C VAL A 56 4.33 1.26 1.03
N GLU A 57 5.39 1.80 1.66
CA GLU A 57 5.38 3.14 2.24
C GLU A 57 5.27 4.24 1.18
N GLU A 58 5.95 4.08 0.04
CA GLU A 58 5.86 5.01 -1.08
C GLU A 58 4.45 5.03 -1.68
N ILE A 59 3.84 3.86 -1.90
CA ILE A 59 2.46 3.73 -2.39
C ILE A 59 1.50 4.43 -1.43
N ALA A 60 1.57 4.14 -0.12
CA ALA A 60 0.71 4.78 0.88
C ALA A 60 0.89 6.32 0.91
N ARG A 61 2.10 6.80 0.69
CA ARG A 61 2.40 8.24 0.59
C ARG A 61 1.78 8.88 -0.66
N LEU A 62 1.77 8.19 -1.79
CA LEU A 62 1.19 8.66 -3.05
C LEU A 62 -0.35 8.69 -3.00
N GLU A 63 -0.97 7.66 -2.40
CA GLU A 63 -2.42 7.60 -2.20
C GLU A 63 -2.93 8.78 -1.35
N LYS A 64 -2.18 9.14 -0.30
CA LYS A 64 -2.49 10.30 0.54
C LYS A 64 -2.41 11.63 -0.23
N GLN A 65 -1.45 11.76 -1.16
CA GLN A 65 -1.31 12.96 -1.99
C GLN A 65 -2.43 13.06 -3.04
N SER A 66 -2.78 11.94 -3.67
CA SER A 66 -3.88 11.85 -4.63
C SER A 66 -5.21 12.35 -4.05
N SER A 67 -5.50 12.01 -2.80
CA SER A 67 -6.72 12.44 -2.09
C SER A 67 -6.84 13.95 -1.87
N THR A 68 -5.74 14.71 -1.92
CA THR A 68 -5.75 16.17 -1.71
C THR A 68 -5.83 17.00 -3.00
N THR A 69 -5.84 16.35 -4.17
CA THR A 69 -5.76 17.02 -5.47
C THR A 69 -7.08 16.98 -6.26
N SER A 70 -8.24 17.01 -5.57
CA SER A 70 -9.52 17.35 -6.21
C SER A 70 -9.58 18.85 -6.50
N LEU A 71 -8.91 19.24 -7.59
CA LEU A 71 -8.86 20.59 -8.14
C LEU A 71 -10.23 20.99 -8.73
N ILE A 72 -11.08 21.64 -7.93
CA ILE A 72 -12.00 22.66 -8.46
C ILE A 72 -11.35 24.01 -8.14
N PRO A 73 -10.83 24.77 -9.12
CA PRO A 73 -10.39 26.13 -8.88
C PRO A 73 -11.58 26.98 -8.42
N LYS A 74 -11.53 27.53 -7.20
CA LYS A 74 -12.54 28.46 -6.65
C LYS A 74 -12.61 29.81 -7.40
N SER A 75 -12.00 29.96 -8.58
CA SER A 75 -11.86 31.25 -9.27
C SER A 75 -12.96 31.56 -10.30
N ILE A 76 -13.96 30.70 -10.52
CA ILE A 76 -15.03 30.95 -11.51
C ILE A 76 -16.40 31.30 -10.86
N SER A 77 -16.54 31.19 -9.54
CA SER A 77 -17.85 31.38 -8.89
C SER A 77 -18.30 32.85 -8.69
N GLU A 78 -17.43 33.84 -8.88
CA GLU A 78 -17.79 35.26 -8.64
C GLU A 78 -18.36 36.01 -9.85
N ARG A 79 -18.46 35.38 -11.03
CA ARG A 79 -18.84 36.09 -12.28
C ARG A 79 -20.28 35.91 -12.75
N PHE A 80 -21.16 35.26 -11.97
CA PHE A 80 -22.55 35.00 -12.40
C PHE A 80 -23.64 35.59 -11.49
N SER A 81 -23.29 36.47 -10.53
CA SER A 81 -24.27 37.15 -9.66
C SER A 81 -24.46 38.63 -10.00
N ARG A 82 -24.35 39.02 -11.28
CA ARG A 82 -24.82 40.33 -11.74
C ARG A 82 -25.73 40.16 -12.95
#